data_AF-F8W186-F1
#
_entry.id   AF-F8W186-F1
#
_cell.length_a   1.000
_cell.length_b   1.000
_cell.length_c   1.000
_cell.angle_alpha   90.00
_cell.angle_beta   90.00
_cell.angle_gamma   90.00
#
_symmetry.space_group_name_H-M   'P 1'
#
loop_
_entity.id
_entity.type
_entity.pdbx_description
1 polymer ?
#
loop_
_entity_poly.entity_id
_entity_poly.type
_entity_poly.pdbx_seq_one_letter_code
_entity_poly.pdbx_strand_id
1 'polypeptide(L)'
;MVALPMVLVLLLVLSRGESELDAKIPSTGDATEWRNPHLSMLGSCQPAPSCQKCILSHPSCAWCKQLNFTASGEAEARRCARREELLA
;
A
#
# COMPACT_ATOMS: atom_id res chain seq x y z
N MET A 1 -27.16 -24.18 -33.51
CA MET A 1 -27.24 -22.71 -33.41
C MET A 1 -28.03 -22.30 -32.15
N VAL A 2 -27.68 -22.84 -30.97
CA VAL A 2 -28.41 -22.59 -29.69
C VAL A 2 -27.47 -22.43 -28.48
N ALA A 3 -26.15 -22.46 -28.69
CA ALA A 3 -25.17 -22.28 -27.62
C ALA A 3 -24.99 -20.80 -27.22
N LEU A 4 -25.11 -19.87 -28.19
CA LEU A 4 -25.02 -18.43 -27.94
C LEU A 4 -26.06 -17.90 -26.92
N PRO A 5 -27.36 -18.25 -27.00
CA PRO A 5 -28.33 -17.71 -26.04
C PRO A 5 -28.10 -18.22 -24.61
N MET A 6 -27.64 -19.47 -24.43
CA MET A 6 -27.38 -20.01 -23.09
C MET A 6 -26.19 -19.33 -22.41
N VAL A 7 -25.13 -19.03 -23.17
CA VAL A 7 -23.96 -18.28 -22.69
C VAL A 7 -24.36 -16.85 -22.33
N LEU A 8 -25.19 -16.20 -23.15
CA LEU A 8 -25.65 -14.83 -22.88
C LEU A 8 -26.51 -14.77 -21.60
N VAL A 9 -27.39 -15.74 -21.40
CA VAL A 9 -28.20 -15.85 -20.18
C VAL A 9 -27.32 -16.07 -18.95
N LEU A 10 -26.27 -16.89 -19.04
CA LEU A 10 -25.33 -17.13 -17.94
C LEU A 10 -24.57 -15.85 -17.54
N LEU A 11 -24.11 -15.07 -18.53
CA LEU A 11 -23.40 -13.81 -18.31
C LEU A 11 -24.30 -12.73 -17.68
N LEU A 12 -25.58 -12.69 -18.08
CA LEU A 12 -26.57 -11.78 -17.49
C LEU A 12 -26.91 -12.14 -16.04
N VAL A 13 -26.92 -13.44 -15.69
CA VAL A 13 -27.11 -13.91 -14.32
C VAL A 13 -25.90 -13.55 -13.44
N LEU A 14 -24.68 -13.72 -13.95
CA LEU A 14 -23.44 -13.40 -13.21
C LEU A 14 -23.24 -11.88 -12.99
N SER A 15 -23.83 -11.04 -13.84
CA SER A 15 -23.76 -9.57 -13.70
C SER A 15 -24.78 -9.01 -12.69
N ARG A 16 -25.73 -9.84 -12.22
CA ARG A 16 -26.83 -9.45 -11.33
C ARG A 16 -26.58 -9.85 -9.87
N GLY A 17 -25.32 -9.96 -9.46
CA GLY A 17 -24.95 -10.16 -8.07
C GLY A 17 -23.80 -9.23 -7.73
N GLU A 18 -24.10 -8.16 -7.00
CA GLU A 18 -23.21 -7.26 -6.22
C GLU A 18 -23.79 -5.83 -6.26
N SER A 19 -24.90 -5.60 -5.55
CA SER A 19 -25.29 -4.26 -5.09
C SER A 19 -26.34 -4.39 -4.00
N GLU A 20 -25.87 -4.72 -2.80
CA GLU A 20 -26.56 -4.36 -1.57
C GLU A 20 -25.49 -4.05 -0.51
N LEU A 21 -25.09 -2.78 -0.44
CA LEU A 21 -24.40 -2.25 0.73
C LEU A 21 -25.34 -1.22 1.35
N ASP A 22 -26.36 -1.74 2.02
CA ASP A 22 -27.17 -0.95 2.94
C ASP A 22 -26.95 -1.50 4.36
N ALA A 23 -26.36 -0.64 5.19
CA ALA A 23 -26.69 -0.42 6.60
C ALA A 23 -25.48 -0.34 7.54
N LYS A 24 -25.26 0.91 7.97
CA LYS A 24 -25.05 1.35 9.36
C LYS A 24 -23.63 1.66 9.82
N ILE A 25 -23.24 2.90 9.51
CA ILE A 25 -22.22 3.68 10.22
C ILE A 25 -22.81 4.10 11.59
N PRO A 26 -22.14 3.86 12.73
CA PRO A 26 -22.32 4.69 13.91
C PRO A 26 -21.58 6.01 13.67
N SER A 27 -22.37 7.06 13.44
CA SER A 27 -21.92 8.45 13.47
C SER A 27 -21.45 8.80 14.87
N THR A 28 -20.17 9.15 15.04
CA THR A 28 -19.73 10.13 16.06
C THR A 28 -18.38 10.71 15.64
N GLY A 29 -18.46 11.92 15.08
CA GLY A 29 -17.51 13.03 15.24
C GLY A 29 -16.03 12.82 14.91
N ASP A 30 -15.61 13.26 13.73
CA ASP A 30 -15.02 14.59 13.55
C ASP A 30 -14.86 14.89 12.05
N ALA A 31 -15.31 16.07 11.65
CA ALA A 31 -15.11 16.61 10.32
C ALA A 31 -13.93 17.57 10.43
N THR A 32 -12.79 17.22 9.85
CA THR A 32 -11.91 18.06 9.00
C THR A 32 -10.55 17.39 8.88
N GLU A 33 -10.41 16.40 8.00
CA GLU A 33 -9.12 16.18 7.34
C GLU A 33 -9.40 15.44 6.04
N TRP A 34 -9.39 16.14 4.91
CA TRP A 34 -8.97 15.51 3.66
C TRP A 34 -7.57 14.98 3.91
N ARG A 35 -7.46 13.73 4.38
CA ARG A 35 -6.18 13.09 4.71
C ARG A 35 -5.38 13.09 3.43
N ASN A 36 -4.47 14.06 3.32
CA ASN A 36 -3.55 14.19 2.22
C ASN A 36 -2.87 12.82 2.04
N PRO A 37 -3.07 12.10 0.91
CA PRO A 37 -2.50 10.77 0.71
C PRO A 37 -0.99 10.77 0.92
N HIS A 38 -0.34 11.92 0.68
CA HIS A 38 1.08 12.14 0.85
C HIS A 38 1.53 12.13 2.32
N LEU A 39 0.68 12.51 3.27
CA LEU A 39 0.97 12.46 4.71
C LEU A 39 0.89 11.03 5.27
N SER A 40 -0.01 10.20 4.72
CA SER A 40 -0.04 8.75 5.00
C SER A 40 1.21 8.03 4.48
N MET A 41 1.89 8.61 3.48
CA MET A 41 3.16 8.10 2.92
C MET A 41 4.38 8.57 3.70
N LEU A 42 4.28 9.65 4.49
CA LEU A 42 5.42 10.27 5.17
C LEU A 42 5.97 9.49 6.38
N GLY A 43 5.44 8.29 6.63
CA GLY A 43 5.92 7.40 7.69
C GLY A 43 5.80 5.91 7.34
N SER A 44 5.60 5.59 6.05
CA SER A 44 5.31 4.21 5.63
C SER A 44 6.54 3.30 5.68
N CYS A 45 7.76 3.85 5.71
CA CYS A 45 8.97 3.07 5.84
C CYS A 45 9.65 3.31 7.21
N GLN A 46 9.81 2.22 7.97
CA GLN A 46 10.49 2.24 9.26
C GLN A 46 11.92 1.67 9.10
N PRO A 47 12.92 2.21 9.82
CA PRO A 47 14.27 1.67 9.81
C PRO A 47 14.29 0.18 10.18
N ALA A 48 15.00 -0.64 9.39
CA ALA A 48 15.03 -2.09 9.55
C ALA A 48 16.48 -2.59 9.56
N PRO A 49 16.87 -3.56 10.39
CA PRO A 49 18.29 -3.92 10.54
C PRO A 49 18.87 -4.74 9.38
N SER A 50 18.08 -5.05 8.34
CA SER A 50 18.55 -5.77 7.16
C SER A 50 17.71 -5.47 5.92
N CYS A 51 18.32 -5.68 4.75
CA CYS A 51 17.66 -5.53 3.45
C CYS A 51 16.36 -6.35 3.36
N GLN A 52 16.39 -7.63 3.77
CA GLN A 52 15.21 -8.49 3.73
C GLN A 52 14.07 -7.97 4.60
N LYS A 53 14.36 -7.52 5.82
CA LYS A 53 13.34 -6.94 6.70
C LYS A 53 12.78 -5.63 6.13
N CYS A 54 13.61 -4.85 5.46
CA CYS A 54 13.21 -3.60 4.81
C CYS A 54 12.25 -3.82 3.64
N ILE A 55 12.60 -4.70 2.69
CA ILE A 55 11.77 -4.92 1.49
C ILE A 55 10.44 -5.62 1.80
N LEU A 56 10.37 -6.34 2.93
CA LEU A 56 9.14 -7.00 3.39
C LEU A 56 8.27 -6.12 4.29
N SER A 57 8.79 -5.00 4.81
CA SER A 57 8.03 -4.17 5.75
C SER A 57 6.93 -3.37 5.05
N HIS A 58 7.23 -2.80 3.87
CA HIS A 58 6.28 -2.02 3.10
C HIS A 58 6.70 -1.91 1.62
N PRO A 59 5.76 -1.94 0.66
CA PRO A 59 6.09 -1.83 -0.78
C PRO A 59 6.78 -0.53 -1.20
N SER A 60 6.66 0.55 -0.40
CA SER A 60 7.36 1.82 -0.66
C SER A 60 8.79 1.87 -0.10
N CYS A 61 9.22 0.84 0.65
CA CYS A 61 10.54 0.80 1.25
C CYS A 61 11.63 0.39 0.25
N ALA A 62 12.81 0.99 0.39
CA ALA A 62 14.00 0.66 -0.36
C ALA A 62 15.21 0.49 0.58
N TRP A 63 16.18 -0.31 0.15
CA TRP A 63 17.43 -0.53 0.88
C TRP A 63 18.64 0.01 0.12
N CYS A 64 19.41 0.91 0.72
CA CYS A 64 20.64 1.41 0.12
C CYS A 64 21.81 0.41 0.27
N LYS A 65 22.34 -0.06 -0.87
CA LYS A 65 23.48 -1.00 -0.94
C LYS A 65 24.84 -0.32 -1.11
N GLN A 66 24.90 1.01 -1.21
CA GLN A 66 26.17 1.72 -1.38
C GLN A 66 27.06 1.50 -0.14
N LEU A 67 28.31 1.08 -0.35
CA LEU A 67 29.18 0.67 0.77
C LEU A 67 29.40 1.79 1.79
N ASN A 68 29.61 3.02 1.32
CA ASN A 68 29.86 4.20 2.16
C ASN A 68 28.60 5.04 2.41
N PHE A 69 27.43 4.40 2.47
CA PHE A 69 26.18 5.10 2.74
C PHE A 69 26.03 5.50 4.22
N THR A 70 26.32 4.56 5.12
CA THR A 70 26.35 4.78 6.55
C THR A 70 27.76 5.20 6.97
N ALA A 71 27.87 6.25 7.78
CA ALA A 71 29.14 6.62 8.40
C ALA A 71 29.51 5.61 9.50
N SER A 72 30.78 5.56 9.87
CA SER A 72 31.23 4.70 10.98
C SER A 72 30.48 5.08 12.27
N GLY A 73 29.84 4.10 12.91
CA GLY A 73 29.02 4.31 14.11
C GLY A 73 27.53 4.58 13.84
N GLU A 74 27.09 4.72 12.58
CA GLU A 74 25.67 4.80 12.25
C GLU A 74 25.01 3.43 12.16
N ALA A 75 23.72 3.40 12.52
CA ALA A 75 22.94 2.17 12.43
C ALA A 75 22.69 1.80 10.96
N GLU A 76 23.00 0.54 10.62
CA GLU A 76 22.66 -0.06 9.32
C GLU A 76 21.17 0.07 8.98
N ALA A 77 20.32 0.24 10.00
CA ALA A 77 18.89 0.45 9.82
C ALA A 77 18.51 1.69 9.00
N ARG A 78 19.39 2.72 8.96
CA ARG A 78 19.18 3.91 8.12
C ARG A 78 19.21 3.63 6.62
N ARG A 79 19.76 2.48 6.21
CA ARG A 79 19.71 2.04 4.82
C ARG A 79 18.29 1.73 4.37
N CYS A 80 17.36 1.49 5.30
CA CYS A 80 15.95 1.30 5.00
C CYS A 80 15.18 2.60 5.14
N ALA A 81 14.73 3.14 4.01
CA ALA A 81 13.91 4.34 3.95
C ALA A 81 13.14 4.35 2.62
N ARG A 82 12.34 5.40 2.37
CA ARG A 82 11.77 5.59 1.04
C ARG A 82 12.83 5.98 0.03
N ARG A 83 12.56 5.75 -1.25
CA ARG A 83 13.52 6.04 -2.32
C ARG A 83 13.88 7.53 -2.36
N GLU A 84 12.89 8.41 -2.16
CA GLU A 84 13.13 9.86 -2.12
C GLU A 84 14.11 10.25 -1.01
N GLU A 85 13.97 9.63 0.17
CA GLU A 85 14.78 9.91 1.37
C GLU A 85 16.22 9.40 1.23
N LEU A 86 16.44 8.32 0.47
CA LEU A 86 17.79 7.78 0.20
C LEU A 86 18.56 8.55 -0.87
N LEU A 87 17.88 9.39 -1.65
CA LEU A 87 18.44 10.17 -2.76
C LEU A 87 18.59 11.66 -2.44
N ALA A 88 18.03 12.11 -1.32
CA ALA A 88 18.17 13.47 -0.79
C ALA A 88 19.57 13.70 -0.22
#